data_AF-A0A7S2DX44-F1
#
_entry.id   AF-A0A7S2DX44-F1
#
_cell.length_a   1.000
_cell.length_b   1.000
_cell.length_c   1.000
_cell.angle_alpha   90.00
_cell.angle_beta   90.00
_cell.angle_gamma   90.00
#
_symmetry.space_group_name_H-M   'P 1'
#
loop_
_entity.id
_entity.type
_entity.pdbx_description
1 polymer ?
#
loop_
_entity_poly.entity_id
_entity_poly.type
_entity_poly.pdbx_seq_one_letter_code
_entity_poly.pdbx_strand_id
1 'polypeptide(L)'
;LVQKEMELKEKYIGEMKILFDEMDSDGNGTVTLEEIQEFLMDTRIMSYFQALGLDPNDTERLFRLIDDDNSGGISVDEFLAGCLRLKGQARSIDIHAMLHDLKKLFMRLEKFEHKV
;
A
#
# COMPACT_ATOMS: atom_id res chain seq x y z
N LEU A 1 -21.12 0.04 17.35
CA LEU A 1 -20.65 0.36 15.98
C LEU A 1 -19.12 0.49 15.98
N VAL A 2 -18.55 1.45 16.72
CA VAL A 2 -17.09 1.63 16.84
C VAL A 2 -16.34 0.37 17.27
N GLN A 3 -16.81 -0.33 18.31
CA GLN A 3 -16.17 -1.56 18.81
C GLN A 3 -16.05 -2.65 17.73
N LYS A 4 -17.12 -2.84 16.94
CA LYS A 4 -17.17 -3.85 15.88
C LYS A 4 -16.23 -3.51 14.72
N GLU A 5 -16.08 -2.22 14.40
CA GLU A 5 -15.10 -1.77 13.39
C GLU A 5 -13.66 -1.97 13.87
N MET A 6 -13.37 -1.73 15.16
CA MET A 6 -12.04 -1.98 15.71
C MET A 6 -11.68 -3.47 15.69
N GLU A 7 -12.61 -4.35 16.08
CA GLU A 7 -12.41 -5.82 16.02
C GLU A 7 -12.15 -6.31 14.58
N LEU A 8 -12.88 -5.77 13.60
CA LEU A 8 -12.64 -6.08 12.18
C LEU A 8 -11.25 -5.62 11.73
N LYS A 9 -10.80 -4.45 12.20
CA LYS A 9 -9.48 -3.92 11.89
C LYS A 9 -8.36 -4.74 12.53
N GLU A 10 -8.52 -5.15 13.78
CA GLU A 10 -7.56 -6.01 14.48
C GLU A 10 -7.44 -7.38 13.82
N LYS A 11 -8.58 -8.01 13.49
CA LYS A 11 -8.58 -9.27 12.75
C LYS A 11 -7.86 -9.14 11.42
N TYR A 12 -8.13 -8.06 10.70
CA TYR A 12 -7.47 -7.78 9.43
C TYR A 12 -5.95 -7.62 9.57
N ILE A 13 -5.49 -6.85 10.56
CA ILE A 13 -4.05 -6.70 10.84
C ILE A 13 -3.42 -8.06 11.16
N GLY A 14 -4.10 -8.89 11.95
CA GLY A 14 -3.62 -10.24 12.26
C GLY A 14 -3.46 -11.12 11.00
N GLU A 15 -4.48 -11.12 10.12
CA GLU A 15 -4.42 -11.85 8.84
C GLU A 15 -3.26 -11.34 7.95
N MET A 16 -3.03 -10.02 7.91
CA MET A 16 -1.95 -9.45 7.09
C MET A 16 -0.56 -9.75 7.65
N LYS A 17 -0.40 -9.82 8.97
CA LYS A 17 0.87 -10.24 9.58
C LYS A 17 1.21 -11.69 9.24
N ILE A 18 0.23 -12.58 9.30
CA ILE A 18 0.43 -13.98 8.90
C ILE A 18 0.88 -14.06 7.44
N LEU A 19 0.23 -13.31 6.54
CA LEU A 19 0.65 -13.27 5.14
C LEU A 19 2.06 -12.71 4.97
N PHE A 20 2.43 -11.67 5.73
CA PHE A 20 3.77 -11.10 5.69
C PHE A 20 4.83 -12.13 6.13
N ASP A 21 4.57 -12.84 7.23
CA ASP A 21 5.47 -13.89 7.73
C ASP A 21 5.59 -15.08 6.75
N GLU A 22 4.56 -15.34 5.93
CA GLU A 22 4.61 -16.33 4.84
C GLU A 22 5.40 -15.84 3.62
N MET A 23 5.51 -14.51 3.43
CA MET A 23 6.24 -13.87 2.33
C MET A 23 7.73 -13.74 2.63
N ASP A 24 8.05 -13.30 3.85
CA ASP A 24 9.41 -13.12 4.38
C ASP A 24 10.08 -14.48 4.59
N SER A 25 10.59 -15.05 3.50
CA SER A 25 11.05 -16.44 3.44
C SER A 25 12.39 -16.63 4.15
N ASP A 26 13.19 -15.57 4.23
CA ASP A 26 14.45 -15.56 4.95
C ASP A 26 14.32 -15.08 6.42
N GLY A 27 13.15 -14.52 6.80
CA GLY A 27 12.82 -14.09 8.15
C GLY A 27 13.59 -12.83 8.59
N ASN A 28 14.01 -12.00 7.63
CA ASN A 28 14.81 -10.81 7.91
C ASN A 28 13.95 -9.60 8.37
N GLY A 29 12.63 -9.73 8.33
CA GLY A 29 11.66 -8.69 8.71
C GLY A 29 11.29 -7.73 7.58
N THR A 30 11.73 -8.00 6.36
CA THR A 30 11.45 -7.24 5.14
C THR A 30 11.17 -8.19 3.99
N VAL A 31 10.28 -7.81 3.08
CA VAL A 31 9.97 -8.60 1.90
C VAL A 31 10.53 -7.92 0.66
N THR A 32 11.40 -8.63 -0.04
CA THR A 32 12.02 -8.18 -1.29
C THR A 32 11.07 -8.33 -2.49
N LEU A 33 11.43 -7.71 -3.62
CA LEU A 33 10.65 -7.85 -4.85
C LEU A 33 10.63 -9.31 -5.31
N GLU A 34 11.75 -10.00 -5.18
CA GLU A 34 11.92 -11.41 -5.52
C GLU A 34 10.99 -12.29 -4.68
N GLU A 35 10.96 -12.10 -3.36
CA GLU A 35 10.06 -12.85 -2.46
C GLU A 35 8.59 -12.58 -2.78
N ILE A 36 8.23 -11.34 -3.09
CA ILE A 36 6.88 -11.03 -3.56
C ILE A 36 6.55 -11.72 -4.88
N GLN A 37 7.48 -11.76 -5.83
CA GLN A 37 7.25 -12.43 -7.12
C GLN A 37 7.06 -13.94 -6.95
N GLU A 38 7.88 -14.57 -6.11
CA GLU A 38 7.73 -15.99 -5.76
C GLU A 38 6.41 -16.25 -5.05
N PHE A 39 6.06 -15.39 -4.10
CA PHE A 39 4.82 -15.54 -3.32
C PHE A 39 3.55 -15.30 -4.15
N LEU A 40 3.60 -14.40 -5.14
CA LEU A 40 2.48 -14.17 -6.07
C LEU A 40 2.28 -15.31 -7.08
N MET A 41 3.20 -16.27 -7.17
CA MET A 41 2.94 -17.52 -7.88
C MET A 41 1.94 -18.42 -7.12
N ASP A 42 1.67 -18.15 -5.83
CA ASP A 42 0.59 -18.79 -5.09
C ASP A 42 -0.78 -18.23 -5.49
N THR A 43 -1.63 -19.10 -6.04
CA THR A 43 -2.97 -18.79 -6.54
C THR A 43 -3.90 -18.18 -5.47
N ARG A 44 -3.70 -18.52 -4.19
CA ARG A 44 -4.50 -17.97 -3.07
C ARG A 44 -4.23 -16.48 -2.88
N ILE A 45 -2.96 -16.09 -3.02
CA ILE A 45 -2.47 -14.73 -2.81
C ILE A 45 -2.81 -13.85 -4.01
N MET A 46 -2.61 -14.39 -5.21
CA MET A 46 -3.05 -13.75 -6.45
C MET A 46 -4.54 -13.36 -6.38
N SER A 47 -5.38 -14.29 -5.90
CA SER A 47 -6.82 -14.05 -5.71
C SER A 47 -7.10 -12.97 -4.66
N TYR A 48 -6.30 -12.91 -3.60
CA TYR A 48 -6.41 -11.90 -2.56
C TYR A 48 -6.07 -10.50 -3.08
N PHE A 49 -4.95 -10.33 -3.79
CA PHE A 49 -4.59 -9.04 -4.41
C PHE A 49 -5.60 -8.59 -5.46
N GLN A 50 -6.12 -9.50 -6.27
CA GLN A 50 -7.22 -9.19 -7.20
C GLN A 50 -8.48 -8.73 -6.46
N ALA A 51 -8.82 -9.34 -5.32
CA ALA A 51 -9.94 -8.90 -4.49
C ALA A 51 -9.72 -7.50 -3.88
N LEU A 52 -8.46 -7.08 -3.71
CA LEU A 52 -8.09 -5.70 -3.35
C LEU A 52 -8.09 -4.75 -4.55
N GLY A 53 -8.45 -5.21 -5.75
CA GLY A 53 -8.45 -4.40 -6.97
C GLY A 53 -7.05 -4.13 -7.55
N LEU A 54 -6.06 -4.93 -7.15
CA LEU A 54 -4.69 -4.82 -7.60
C LEU A 54 -4.44 -5.84 -8.70
N ASP A 55 -3.82 -5.40 -9.81
CA ASP A 55 -3.42 -6.30 -10.89
C ASP A 55 -2.11 -6.98 -10.51
N PRO A 56 -2.11 -8.31 -10.27
CA PRO A 56 -0.89 -9.06 -9.91
C PRO A 56 0.14 -9.11 -11.05
N ASN A 57 -0.23 -8.70 -12.28
CA ASN A 57 0.74 -8.62 -13.38
C ASN A 57 1.62 -7.37 -13.32
N ASP A 58 1.29 -6.39 -12.46
CA ASP A 58 2.07 -5.17 -12.25
C ASP A 58 2.69 -5.15 -10.84
N THR A 59 3.23 -6.31 -10.43
CA THR A 59 3.88 -6.53 -9.14
C THR A 59 4.96 -5.51 -8.82
N GLU A 60 5.73 -5.09 -9.83
CA GLU A 60 6.80 -4.09 -9.65
C GLU A 60 6.23 -2.73 -9.25
N ARG A 61 5.11 -2.31 -9.86
CA ARG A 61 4.44 -1.08 -9.48
C ARG A 61 3.77 -1.19 -8.12
N LEU A 62 3.19 -2.34 -7.81
CA LEU A 62 2.64 -2.61 -6.48
C LEU A 62 3.72 -2.52 -5.41
N PHE A 63 4.88 -3.13 -5.66
CA PHE A 63 6.04 -3.08 -4.78
C PHE A 63 6.46 -1.64 -4.52
N ARG A 64 6.68 -0.86 -5.58
CA ARG A 64 7.06 0.56 -5.48
C ARG A 64 5.99 1.44 -4.84
N LEU A 65 4.72 1.04 -4.90
CA LEU A 65 3.67 1.76 -4.19
C LEU A 65 3.76 1.51 -2.68
N ILE A 66 4.15 0.30 -2.27
CA ILE A 66 4.18 -0.09 -0.86
C ILE A 66 5.49 0.34 -0.18
N ASP A 67 6.63 0.19 -0.87
CA ASP A 67 7.96 0.67 -0.45
C ASP A 67 8.00 2.21 -0.45
N ASP A 68 7.57 2.81 0.67
CA ASP A 68 7.35 4.27 0.79
C ASP A 68 8.68 5.00 0.97
N ASP A 69 9.65 4.36 1.63
CA ASP A 69 10.98 4.91 1.87
C ASP A 69 12.00 4.61 0.75
N ASN A 70 11.63 3.77 -0.23
CA ASN A 70 12.49 3.30 -1.32
C ASN A 70 13.73 2.55 -0.83
N SER A 71 13.60 1.81 0.28
CA SER A 71 14.67 0.97 0.81
C SER A 71 14.97 -0.23 -0.07
N GLY A 72 14.06 -0.59 -0.98
CA GLY A 72 14.17 -1.78 -1.83
C GLY A 72 13.68 -3.05 -1.15
N GLY A 73 13.07 -2.94 0.04
CA GLY A 73 12.39 -4.01 0.75
C GLY A 73 11.15 -3.46 1.44
N ILE A 74 10.10 -4.25 1.57
CA ILE A 74 8.87 -3.83 2.24
C ILE A 74 8.90 -4.31 3.68
N SER A 75 8.92 -3.39 4.62
CA SER A 75 8.75 -3.71 6.04
C SER A 75 7.30 -4.12 6.36
N VAL A 76 7.09 -4.79 7.49
CA VAL A 76 5.74 -5.18 7.95
C VAL A 76 4.80 -3.97 8.10
N ASP A 77 5.34 -2.84 8.54
CA ASP A 77 4.56 -1.61 8.74
C ASP A 77 4.14 -1.00 7.40
N GLU A 78 5.05 -0.99 6.41
CA GLU A 78 4.76 -0.57 5.04
C GLU A 78 3.76 -1.50 4.36
N PHE A 79 3.91 -2.81 4.52
CA PHE A 79 2.96 -3.79 3.99
C PHE A 79 1.55 -3.55 4.54
N LEU A 80 1.42 -3.41 5.87
CA LEU A 80 0.13 -3.14 6.52
C LEU A 80 -0.46 -1.81 6.07
N ALA A 81 0.34 -0.75 6.01
CA ALA A 81 -0.10 0.57 5.56
C ALA A 81 -0.52 0.55 4.09
N GLY A 82 0.27 -0.10 3.24
CA GLY A 82 0.02 -0.30 1.82
C GLY A 82 -1.28 -1.07 1.59
N CYS A 83 -1.45 -2.23 2.22
CA CYS A 83 -2.68 -3.01 2.13
C CYS A 83 -3.91 -2.24 2.65
N LEU A 84 -3.80 -1.50 3.75
CA LEU A 84 -4.89 -0.63 4.25
C LEU A 84 -5.26 0.47 3.24
N ARG A 85 -4.25 1.08 2.61
CA ARG A 85 -4.43 2.14 1.62
C ARG A 85 -5.07 1.62 0.33
N LEU A 86 -4.71 0.41 -0.08
CA LEU A 86 -5.17 -0.21 -1.33
C LEU A 86 -6.50 -0.95 -1.18
N LYS A 87 -6.84 -1.45 0.02
CA LYS A 87 -8.10 -2.16 0.30
C LYS A 87 -9.36 -1.27 0.28
N GLY A 88 -9.21 0.05 0.21
CA GLY A 88 -10.30 1.01 0.35
C GLY A 88 -10.55 1.84 -0.90
N GLN A 89 -11.82 2.18 -1.14
CA GLN A 89 -12.12 3.34 -1.98
C GLN A 89 -11.60 4.59 -1.25
N ALA A 90 -10.94 5.49 -1.98
CA ALA A 90 -10.55 6.79 -1.44
C ALA A 90 -11.80 7.45 -0.80
N ARG A 91 -11.71 7.79 0.48
CA ARG A 91 -12.81 8.47 1.15
C ARG A 91 -12.88 9.91 0.64
N SER A 92 -14.04 10.55 0.84
CA SER A 92 -14.22 11.95 0.40
C SER A 92 -13.13 12.88 0.96
N ILE A 93 -12.66 12.65 2.19
CA ILE A 93 -11.59 13.44 2.80
C ILE A 93 -10.24 13.28 2.07
N ASP A 94 -9.93 12.08 1.59
CA ASP A 94 -8.67 11.80 0.89
C ASP A 94 -8.65 12.56 -0.44
N ILE A 95 -9.78 12.59 -1.16
CA ILE A 95 -9.96 13.38 -2.40
C ILE A 95 -9.83 14.88 -2.13
N HIS A 96 -10.46 15.38 -1.06
CA HIS A 96 -10.39 16.81 -0.71
C HIS A 96 -8.97 17.24 -0.32
N ALA A 97 -8.23 16.39 0.39
CA ALA A 97 -6.82 16.64 0.70
C ALA A 97 -5.98 16.74 -0.58
N MET A 98 -6.15 15.79 -1.51
CA MET A 98 -5.47 15.84 -2.82
C MET A 98 -5.81 17.12 -3.61
N LEU A 99 -7.09 17.51 -3.65
CA LEU A 99 -7.51 18.74 -4.34
C LEU A 99 -6.89 19.99 -3.71
N HIS A 100 -6.76 20.02 -2.38
CA HIS A 100 -6.13 21.11 -1.67
C HIS A 100 -4.62 21.19 -1.96
N ASP A 101 -3.93 20.05 -1.97
CA ASP A 101 -2.49 20.00 -2.26
C ASP A 101 -2.21 20.36 -3.72
N LEU A 102 -3.06 19.93 -4.65
CA LEU A 102 -3.01 20.34 -6.05
C LEU A 102 -3.18 21.87 -6.21
N LYS A 103 -4.13 22.49 -5.50
CA LYS A 103 -4.28 23.95 -5.50
C LYS A 103 -3.04 24.66 -4.95
N LYS A 104 -2.41 24.12 -3.89
CA LYS A 104 -1.16 24.66 -3.35
C LYS A 104 -0.01 24.57 -4.35
N LEU A 105 0.10 23.47 -5.09
CA LEU A 105 1.09 23.30 -6.15
C LEU A 105 0.89 24.31 -7.27
N PHE A 106 -0.35 24.48 -7.77
CA PHE A 106 -0.65 25.48 -8.80
C PHE A 106 -0.29 26.91 -8.36
N MET A 107 -0.65 27.30 -7.14
CA MET A 107 -0.27 28.62 -6.60
C MET A 107 1.26 28.81 -6.49
N ARG A 108 2.03 27.74 -6.29
CA ARG A 108 3.50 27.83 -6.27
C ARG A 108 4.06 27.96 -7.69
N LEU A 109 3.49 27.24 -8.67
CA LEU A 109 3.89 27.30 -10.07
C LEU A 109 3.63 28.69 -10.68
N GLU A 110 2.45 29.28 -10.47
CA GLU A 110 2.13 30.64 -10.95
C GLU A 110 3.11 31.68 -10.41
N LYS A 111 3.47 31.57 -9.11
CA LYS A 111 4.48 32.44 -8.48
C LYS A 111 5.88 32.26 -9.07
N PHE A 112 6.18 31.08 -9.59
CA PHE A 112 7.46 30.79 -10.22
C PHE A 112 7.50 31.36 -11.64
N GLU A 113 6.43 31.18 -12.41
CA GLU A 113 6.29 31.76 -13.77
C GLU A 113 6.33 33.29 -13.77
N HIS A 114 5.80 33.95 -12.74
CA HIS A 114 5.86 35.43 -12.63
C HIS A 114 7.21 35.97 -12.13
N LYS A 115 8.16 35.09 -11.76
CA LYS A 115 9.50 35.48 -11.30
C LYS A 115 10.60 35.31 -12.36
N VAL A 116 10.28 34.70 -13.50
CA VAL A 116 11.18 34.53 -14.66
C VAL A 116 10.82 35.58 -15.71
#